data_AF-A0A933SN35-F1
#
_entry.id   AF-A0A933SN35-F1
#
_cell.length_a   1.000
_cell.length_b   1.000
_cell.length_c   1.000
_cell.angle_alpha   90.00
_cell.angle_beta   90.00
_cell.angle_gamma   90.00
#
_symmetry.space_group_name_H-M   'P 1'
#
loop_
_entity.id
_entity.type
_entity.pdbx_description
1 polymer ?
#
loop_
_entity_poly.entity_id
_entity_poly.type
_entity_poly.pdbx_seq_one_letter_code
_entity_poly.pdbx_strand_id
1 'polypeptide(L)'
;MSVAVQCIECPSFYDASSIAGFSDDSKNLAKYLKKQIVEICKPLTIGRSLEEAVEALVEVYKECSEANWDGYGANPASKDSVFESLKFMNLMPSFFPMPQIVPEPSGEIGLEWYKGKRLIFVISFSGKDMITYAGIFGSNKIHGTEYFGYSIPKIIIENLRRLYPL
;
A
#
# COMPACT_ATOMS: atom_id res chain seq x y z
N MET A 1 -14.95 -8.61 43.53
CA MET A 1 -15.12 -9.02 42.12
C MET A 1 -14.52 -7.88 41.29
N SER A 2 -13.30 -7.92 40.74
CA SER A 2 -12.81 -8.71 39.57
C SER A 2 -13.78 -8.60 38.37
N VAL A 3 -13.47 -8.13 37.15
CA VAL A 3 -12.26 -7.77 36.39
C VAL A 3 -12.63 -6.81 35.22
N ALA A 4 -11.64 -6.02 34.78
CA ALA A 4 -11.29 -5.32 33.51
C ALA A 4 -12.26 -5.17 32.29
N VAL A 5 -12.38 -3.96 31.68
CA VAL A 5 -11.67 -3.40 30.47
C VAL A 5 -12.15 -4.05 29.14
N GLN A 6 -12.67 -3.33 28.15
CA GLN A 6 -11.91 -2.57 27.13
C GLN A 6 -12.75 -1.49 26.43
N CYS A 7 -12.27 -0.24 26.50
CA CYS A 7 -12.31 0.69 25.38
C CYS A 7 -11.34 0.20 24.29
N ILE A 8 -11.55 0.61 23.03
CA ILE A 8 -10.61 1.37 22.18
C ILE A 8 -11.31 1.57 20.83
N GLU A 9 -12.02 2.69 20.72
CA GLU A 9 -12.07 3.43 19.46
C GLU A 9 -10.69 4.06 19.26
N CYS A 10 -10.06 3.82 18.11
CA CYS A 10 -8.84 4.51 17.73
C CYS A 10 -9.12 6.00 17.59
N PRO A 11 -8.42 6.91 18.31
CA PRO A 11 -8.54 8.32 18.03
C PRO A 11 -7.71 8.65 16.79
N SER A 12 -8.37 9.32 15.84
CA SER A 12 -7.76 9.99 14.70
C SER A 12 -6.69 10.99 15.16
N PHE A 13 -5.48 10.85 14.64
CA PHE A 13 -4.30 11.68 14.97
C PHE A 13 -4.36 13.15 14.49
N TYR A 14 -5.55 13.68 14.14
CA TYR A 14 -5.70 15.03 13.60
C TYR A 14 -6.61 15.97 14.40
N ASP A 15 -6.96 15.64 15.65
CA ASP A 15 -7.53 16.64 16.56
C ASP A 15 -6.43 17.29 17.40
N ALA A 16 -5.80 18.31 16.81
CA ALA A 16 -5.06 19.29 17.58
C ALA A 16 -6.05 20.19 18.33
N SER A 17 -6.57 19.71 19.47
CA SER A 17 -7.33 20.57 20.38
C SER A 17 -7.00 20.29 21.86
N SER A 18 -6.29 21.26 22.44
CA SER A 18 -6.49 21.76 23.82
C SER A 18 -5.91 21.05 25.06
N ILE A 19 -4.84 20.24 24.97
CA ILE A 19 -4.13 19.77 26.20
C ILE A 19 -2.61 19.98 26.13
N ALA A 20 -2.16 21.09 25.55
CA ALA A 20 -0.76 21.48 25.70
C ALA A 20 -0.57 22.13 27.08
N GLY A 21 -0.14 21.35 28.08
CA GLY A 21 0.35 21.89 29.34
C GLY A 21 1.44 22.93 29.08
N PHE A 22 1.34 24.10 29.70
CA PHE A 22 2.24 25.24 29.45
C PHE A 22 3.55 25.21 30.25
N SER A 23 3.72 24.21 31.13
CA SER A 23 4.94 24.06 31.92
C SER A 23 6.14 23.73 31.03
N ASP A 24 7.33 24.16 31.43
CA ASP A 24 8.56 23.86 30.68
C ASP A 24 8.82 22.35 30.61
N ASP A 25 8.39 21.60 31.63
CA ASP A 25 8.39 20.14 31.61
C ASP A 25 7.46 19.55 30.54
N SER A 26 6.28 20.13 30.33
CA SER A 26 5.35 19.69 29.28
C SER A 26 5.89 19.96 27.88
N LYS A 27 6.56 21.11 27.68
CA LYS A 27 7.24 21.43 26.42
C LYS A 27 8.43 20.51 26.16
N ASN A 28 9.21 20.21 27.21
CA ASN A 28 10.33 19.29 27.14
C ASN A 28 9.87 17.85 26.86
N LEU A 29 8.79 17.42 27.50
CA LEU A 29 8.17 16.11 27.26
C LEU A 29 7.61 16.02 25.83
N ALA A 30 6.90 17.04 25.36
CA ALA A 30 6.42 17.09 23.98
C ALA A 30 7.57 17.05 22.96
N LYS A 31 8.67 17.73 23.25
CA LYS A 31 9.90 17.70 22.43
C LYS A 31 10.55 16.31 22.43
N TYR A 32 10.60 15.65 23.58
CA TYR A 32 11.13 14.29 23.71
C TYR A 32 10.24 13.27 22.99
N LEU A 33 8.92 13.35 23.18
CA LEU A 33 7.94 12.52 22.50
C LEU A 33 7.97 12.72 20.99
N LYS A 34 8.04 13.97 20.51
CA LYS A 34 8.18 14.25 19.07
C LYS A 34 9.47 13.66 18.50
N LYS A 35 10.58 13.74 19.24
CA LYS A 35 11.86 13.12 18.84
C LYS A 35 11.76 11.59 18.81
N GLN A 36 11.10 10.97 19.79
CA GLN A 36 10.90 9.52 19.85
C GLN A 36 9.93 9.05 18.76
N ILE A 37 8.85 9.78 18.47
CA ILE A 37 7.93 9.49 17.35
C ILE A 37 8.69 9.55 16.02
N VAL A 38 9.53 10.57 15.82
CA VAL A 38 10.37 10.66 14.60
C VAL A 38 11.36 9.50 14.51
N GLU A 39 11.93 9.02 15.63
CA GLU A 39 12.80 7.83 15.66
C GLU A 39 12.02 6.53 15.42
N ILE A 40 10.80 6.39 15.93
CA ILE A 40 9.93 5.22 15.71
C ILE A 40 9.38 5.20 14.27
N CYS A 41 9.14 6.37 13.68
CA CYS A 41 8.71 6.54 12.30
C CYS A 41 9.88 6.58 11.31
N LYS A 42 11.14 6.45 11.76
CA LYS A 42 12.19 5.98 10.84
C LYS A 42 11.72 4.59 10.39
N PRO A 43 11.44 4.37 9.11
CA PRO A 43 10.84 3.12 8.66
C PRO A 43 11.74 1.96 9.10
N LEU A 44 11.28 1.23 10.11
CA LEU A 44 11.69 -0.14 10.35
C LEU A 44 11.24 -0.87 9.09
N THR A 45 12.20 -1.17 8.21
CA THR A 45 12.02 -1.64 6.84
C THR A 45 11.29 -2.98 6.80
N ILE A 46 9.96 -2.94 6.90
CA ILE A 46 9.07 -4.00 6.47
C ILE A 46 8.93 -3.82 4.95
N GLY A 47 9.96 -4.24 4.20
CA GLY A 47 9.96 -4.21 2.73
C GLY A 47 10.56 -2.95 2.08
N ARG A 48 10.32 -2.81 0.77
CA ARG A 48 10.81 -1.71 -0.07
C ARG A 48 10.23 -0.37 0.40
N SER A 49 11.02 0.70 0.27
CA SER A 49 10.51 2.05 0.49
C SER A 49 9.56 2.47 -0.65
N LEU A 50 8.75 3.51 -0.42
CA LEU A 50 7.94 4.10 -1.49
C LEU A 50 8.83 4.59 -2.65
N GLU A 51 9.99 5.17 -2.34
CA GLU A 51 10.94 5.68 -3.34
C GLU A 51 11.45 4.54 -4.24
N GLU A 52 11.88 3.42 -3.64
CA GLU A 52 12.33 2.24 -4.38
C GLU A 52 11.22 1.63 -5.24
N ALA A 53 9.98 1.61 -4.76
CA ALA A 53 8.84 1.10 -5.51
C ALA A 53 8.48 2.00 -6.71
N VAL A 54 8.61 3.31 -6.55
CA VAL A 54 8.40 4.29 -7.63
C VAL A 54 9.50 4.18 -8.68
N GLU A 55 10.76 4.02 -8.27
CA GLU A 55 11.87 3.78 -9.19
C GLU A 55 11.65 2.50 -10.01
N ALA A 56 11.24 1.41 -9.35
CA ALA A 56 10.91 0.15 -10.02
C ALA A 56 9.75 0.31 -11.02
N LEU A 57 8.72 1.11 -10.69
CA LEU A 57 7.63 1.40 -11.63
C LEU A 57 8.12 2.14 -12.88
N VAL A 58 9.01 3.11 -12.70
CA VAL A 58 9.59 3.87 -13.81
C VAL A 58 10.47 2.98 -14.70
N GLU A 59 11.25 2.08 -14.11
CA GLU A 59 12.07 1.11 -14.83
C GLU A 59 11.19 0.16 -15.66
N VAL A 60 10.20 -0.47 -15.03
CA VAL A 60 9.24 -1.35 -15.71
C VAL A 60 8.53 -0.63 -16.87
N TYR A 61 8.09 0.61 -16.66
CA TYR A 61 7.46 1.37 -17.73
C TYR A 61 8.40 1.64 -18.91
N LYS A 62 9.69 1.93 -18.66
CA LYS A 62 10.66 2.13 -19.74
C LYS A 62 10.85 0.84 -20.54
N GLU A 63 11.04 -0.28 -19.87
CA GLU A 63 11.25 -1.60 -20.50
C GLU A 63 10.04 -2.06 -21.30
N CYS A 64 8.84 -1.79 -20.81
CA CYS A 64 7.59 -2.24 -21.42
C CYS A 64 6.88 -1.14 -22.25
N SER A 65 7.57 -0.04 -22.58
CA SER A 65 6.96 1.08 -23.32
C SER A 65 6.72 0.79 -24.80
N GLU A 66 7.39 -0.22 -25.35
CA GLU A 66 7.24 -0.66 -26.74
C GLU A 66 6.40 -1.93 -26.82
N ALA A 67 5.67 -2.09 -27.94
CA ALA A 67 4.91 -3.30 -28.18
C ALA A 67 5.86 -4.51 -28.34
N ASN A 68 5.37 -5.70 -28.02
CA ASN A 68 6.08 -6.97 -28.08
C ASN A 68 7.35 -7.00 -27.20
N TRP A 69 7.36 -6.26 -26.08
CA TRP A 69 8.48 -6.23 -25.13
C TRP A 69 8.78 -7.61 -24.52
N ASP A 70 7.80 -8.51 -24.47
CA ASP A 70 7.94 -9.88 -23.99
C ASP A 70 8.32 -10.90 -25.09
N GLY A 71 8.32 -10.49 -26.36
CA GLY A 71 8.53 -11.38 -27.50
C GLY A 71 7.33 -12.27 -27.87
N TYR A 72 6.18 -12.11 -27.19
CA TYR A 72 4.95 -12.89 -27.40
C TYR A 72 3.75 -12.00 -27.78
N GLY A 73 4.01 -10.78 -28.24
CA GLY A 73 3.00 -9.85 -28.72
C GLY A 73 2.36 -9.00 -27.62
N ALA A 74 3.03 -8.80 -26.48
CA ALA A 74 2.52 -7.92 -25.44
C ALA A 74 2.21 -6.51 -25.95
N ASN A 75 1.17 -5.90 -25.41
CA ASN A 75 0.89 -4.50 -25.61
C ASN A 75 1.91 -3.64 -24.84
N PRO A 76 2.21 -2.42 -25.33
CA PRO A 76 2.98 -1.47 -24.56
C PRO A 76 2.23 -1.09 -23.28
N ALA A 77 2.97 -0.86 -22.20
CA ALA A 77 2.42 -0.41 -20.93
C ALA A 77 1.70 0.93 -21.10
N SER A 78 0.45 1.01 -20.61
CA SER A 78 -0.34 2.23 -20.65
C SER A 78 0.21 3.29 -19.69
N LYS A 79 0.22 4.55 -20.13
CA LYS A 79 0.56 5.66 -19.22
C LYS A 79 -0.46 5.77 -18.09
N ASP A 80 -1.73 5.55 -18.40
CA ASP A 80 -2.81 5.66 -17.42
C ASP A 80 -2.72 4.57 -16.36
N SER A 81 -2.33 3.34 -16.73
CA SER A 81 -2.10 2.26 -15.75
C SER A 81 -0.92 2.56 -14.82
N VAL A 82 0.14 3.18 -15.34
CA VAL A 82 1.27 3.67 -14.53
C VAL A 82 0.85 4.78 -13.57
N PHE A 83 0.06 5.77 -14.04
CA PHE A 83 -0.43 6.85 -13.18
C PHE A 83 -1.34 6.34 -12.06
N GLU A 84 -2.25 5.41 -12.38
CA GLU A 84 -3.11 4.77 -11.38
C GLU A 84 -2.30 3.97 -10.35
N SER A 85 -1.32 3.20 -10.81
CA SER A 85 -0.43 2.43 -9.93
C SER A 85 0.35 3.34 -8.98
N LEU A 86 0.89 4.44 -9.50
CA LEU A 86 1.58 5.45 -8.69
C LEU A 86 0.64 6.10 -7.67
N LYS A 87 -0.57 6.48 -8.08
CA LYS A 87 -1.59 7.03 -7.19
C LYS A 87 -1.95 6.05 -6.08
N PHE A 88 -2.10 4.76 -6.40
CA PHE A 88 -2.37 3.72 -5.42
C PHE A 88 -1.23 3.60 -4.40
N MET A 89 0.02 3.52 -4.85
CA MET A 89 1.19 3.43 -3.96
C MET A 89 1.30 4.61 -2.99
N ASN A 90 0.97 5.82 -3.45
CA ASN A 90 0.95 7.02 -2.59
C ASN A 90 -0.18 7.02 -1.54
N LEU A 91 -1.27 6.30 -1.79
CA LEU A 91 -2.39 6.14 -0.84
C LEU A 91 -2.20 4.96 0.12
N MET A 92 -1.16 4.15 -0.10
CA MET A 92 -0.97 2.88 0.57
C MET A 92 -0.54 3.10 2.03
N PRO A 93 -1.25 2.51 3.04
CA PRO A 93 -0.87 2.68 4.43
C PRO A 93 0.54 2.14 4.76
N SER A 94 1.38 2.94 5.41
CA SER A 94 2.82 2.67 5.62
C SER A 94 3.17 1.39 6.40
N PHE A 95 2.20 0.69 6.98
CA PHE A 95 2.41 -0.55 7.73
C PHE A 95 2.36 -1.81 6.84
N PHE A 96 1.87 -1.71 5.61
CA PHE A 96 2.04 -2.80 4.63
C PHE A 96 3.35 -2.60 3.85
N PRO A 97 4.01 -3.69 3.43
CA PRO A 97 5.14 -3.57 2.52
C PRO A 97 4.68 -3.03 1.16
N MET A 98 5.56 -2.29 0.49
CA MET A 98 5.33 -1.90 -0.91
C MET A 98 5.33 -3.14 -1.82
N PRO A 99 4.47 -3.15 -2.86
CA PRO A 99 4.35 -4.27 -3.78
C PRO A 99 5.56 -4.41 -4.70
N GLN A 100 5.67 -5.59 -5.31
CA GLN A 100 6.45 -5.77 -6.52
C GLN A 100 5.66 -5.27 -7.73
N ILE A 101 6.32 -4.54 -8.63
CA ILE A 101 5.72 -4.08 -9.88
C ILE A 101 5.84 -5.19 -10.92
N VAL A 102 4.74 -5.52 -11.60
CA VAL A 102 4.68 -6.57 -12.62
C VAL A 102 3.98 -6.01 -13.86
N PRO A 103 4.67 -5.84 -15.00
CA PRO A 103 3.99 -5.46 -16.24
C PRO A 103 3.14 -6.63 -16.75
N GLU A 104 1.94 -6.34 -17.24
CA GLU A 104 1.08 -7.35 -17.84
C GLU A 104 1.09 -7.28 -19.37
N PRO A 105 1.02 -8.42 -20.09
CA PRO A 105 1.00 -8.43 -21.56
C PRO A 105 -0.17 -7.66 -22.18
N SER A 106 -1.22 -7.39 -21.41
CA SER A 106 -2.37 -6.57 -21.80
C SER A 106 -2.04 -5.06 -21.90
N GLY A 107 -0.89 -4.61 -21.37
CA GLY A 107 -0.52 -3.20 -21.22
C GLY A 107 -0.91 -2.62 -19.85
N GLU A 108 -1.43 -3.47 -18.96
CA GLU A 108 -1.75 -3.14 -17.57
C GLU A 108 -0.51 -3.20 -16.68
N ILE A 109 -0.59 -2.55 -15.53
CA ILE A 109 0.44 -2.65 -14.49
C ILE A 109 -0.16 -3.40 -13.31
N GLY A 110 0.49 -4.50 -12.93
CA GLY A 110 0.21 -5.29 -11.74
C GLY A 110 1.07 -4.84 -10.55
N LEU A 111 0.46 -4.84 -9.38
CA LEU A 111 1.11 -4.71 -8.08
C LEU A 111 0.92 -6.03 -7.33
N GLU A 112 2.02 -6.72 -7.04
CA GLU A 112 2.03 -8.04 -6.43
C GLU A 112 2.60 -8.00 -5.00
N TRP A 113 1.87 -8.63 -4.07
CA TRP A 113 2.37 -8.98 -2.75
C TRP A 113 2.48 -10.49 -2.64
N TYR A 114 3.71 -10.98 -2.56
CA TYR A 114 4.01 -12.39 -2.37
C TYR A 114 4.61 -12.64 -0.98
N LYS A 115 3.99 -13.52 -0.19
CA LYS A 115 4.47 -13.92 1.15
C LYS A 115 4.90 -15.39 1.23
N GLY A 116 4.53 -16.20 0.24
CA GLY A 116 4.92 -17.60 0.18
C GLY A 116 3.98 -18.45 -0.67
N LYS A 117 4.20 -19.76 -0.64
CA LYS A 117 3.41 -20.71 -1.44
C LYS A 117 1.92 -20.58 -1.08
N ARG A 118 1.11 -20.17 -2.07
CA ARG A 118 -0.34 -19.91 -1.93
C ARG A 118 -0.70 -18.73 -1.01
N LEU A 119 0.20 -17.79 -0.81
CA LEU A 119 -0.05 -16.52 -0.12
C LEU A 119 0.42 -15.38 -1.04
N ILE A 120 -0.47 -14.99 -1.94
CA ILE A 120 -0.23 -13.98 -2.96
C ILE A 120 -1.47 -13.11 -3.13
N PHE A 121 -1.27 -11.82 -3.35
CA PHE A 121 -2.32 -10.89 -3.72
C PHE A 121 -1.80 -10.00 -4.84
N VAL A 122 -2.59 -9.84 -5.90
CA VAL A 122 -2.25 -9.05 -7.07
C VAL A 122 -3.39 -8.07 -7.35
N ILE A 123 -3.01 -6.86 -7.72
CA ILE A 123 -3.90 -5.77 -8.12
C ILE A 123 -3.40 -5.27 -9.48
N SER A 124 -4.27 -5.25 -10.48
CA SER A 124 -3.97 -4.83 -11.84
C SER A 124 -4.71 -3.53 -12.17
N PHE A 125 -4.00 -2.59 -12.77
CA PHE A 125 -4.49 -1.28 -13.15
C PHE A 125 -4.61 -1.19 -14.67
N SER A 126 -5.83 -0.91 -15.14
CA SER A 126 -6.14 -0.86 -16.58
C SER A 126 -6.05 0.55 -17.17
N GLY A 127 -5.91 1.60 -16.34
CA GLY A 127 -5.96 2.99 -16.82
C GLY A 127 -7.38 3.49 -17.08
N LYS A 128 -8.39 2.91 -16.41
CA LYS A 128 -9.83 3.19 -16.62
C LYS A 128 -10.56 3.45 -15.30
N ASP A 129 -9.83 3.89 -14.28
CA ASP A 129 -10.28 4.05 -12.89
C ASP A 129 -10.88 2.76 -12.32
N MET A 130 -10.42 1.60 -12.80
CA MET A 130 -10.89 0.28 -12.39
C MET A 130 -9.68 -0.57 -12.01
N ILE A 131 -9.77 -1.15 -10.82
CA ILE A 131 -8.83 -2.13 -10.31
C ILE A 131 -9.41 -3.52 -10.55
N THR A 132 -8.63 -4.40 -11.16
CA THR A 132 -8.86 -5.85 -11.11
C THR A 132 -7.98 -6.42 -10.02
N TYR A 133 -8.48 -7.37 -9.22
CA TYR A 133 -7.66 -7.99 -8.18
C TYR A 133 -7.87 -9.49 -8.13
N ALA A 134 -6.84 -10.20 -7.69
CA ALA A 134 -6.87 -11.63 -7.42
C ALA A 134 -6.00 -11.95 -6.21
N GLY A 135 -6.42 -12.92 -5.41
CA GLY A 135 -5.71 -13.33 -4.21
C GLY A 135 -5.83 -14.81 -3.92
N ILE A 136 -4.75 -15.39 -3.42
CA ILE A 136 -4.72 -16.75 -2.88
C ILE A 136 -4.23 -16.63 -1.44
N PHE A 137 -5.05 -17.13 -0.51
CA PHE A 137 -4.82 -17.13 0.93
C PHE A 137 -4.95 -18.56 1.48
N GLY A 138 -3.93 -19.37 1.22
CA GLY A 138 -3.95 -20.82 1.48
C GLY A 138 -4.96 -21.53 0.58
N SER A 139 -6.00 -22.11 1.18
CA SER A 139 -7.09 -22.77 0.45
C SER A 139 -8.09 -21.81 -0.17
N ASN A 140 -8.15 -20.58 0.35
CA ASN A 140 -9.13 -19.59 -0.09
C ASN A 140 -8.60 -18.80 -1.28
N LYS A 141 -9.47 -18.49 -2.22
CA LYS A 141 -9.19 -17.60 -3.36
C LYS A 141 -10.21 -16.48 -3.38
N ILE A 142 -9.81 -15.34 -3.92
CA ILE A 142 -10.70 -14.22 -4.19
C ILE A 142 -10.27 -13.57 -5.50
N HIS A 143 -11.23 -13.01 -6.23
CA HIS A 143 -10.97 -12.15 -7.37
C HIS A 143 -12.15 -11.20 -7.53
N GLY A 144 -11.93 -10.09 -8.23
CA GLY A 144 -12.99 -9.15 -8.52
C GLY A 144 -12.48 -7.90 -9.21
N THR A 145 -13.39 -6.96 -9.38
CA THR A 145 -13.11 -5.65 -9.95
C THR A 145 -13.77 -4.58 -9.08
N GLU A 146 -13.08 -3.49 -8.82
CA GLU A 146 -13.57 -2.36 -8.03
C GLU A 146 -13.23 -1.05 -8.71
N TYR A 147 -14.06 -0.04 -8.48
CA TYR A 147 -13.76 1.32 -8.92
C TYR A 147 -12.66 1.95 -8.06
N PHE A 148 -11.69 2.58 -8.71
CA PHE A 148 -10.54 3.23 -8.09
C PHE A 148 -10.57 4.75 -8.31
N GLY A 149 -11.43 5.40 -7.54
CA GLY A 149 -11.52 6.85 -7.46
C GLY A 149 -10.39 7.45 -6.61
N TYR A 150 -10.74 8.14 -5.52
CA TYR A 150 -9.78 8.89 -4.70
C TYR A 150 -9.29 8.15 -3.45
N SER A 151 -9.77 6.93 -3.23
CA SER A 151 -9.41 6.12 -2.06
C SER A 151 -9.25 4.66 -2.45
N ILE A 152 -8.46 3.93 -1.65
CA ILE A 152 -8.30 2.49 -1.83
C ILE A 152 -9.60 1.79 -1.43
N PRO A 153 -10.20 0.94 -2.28
CA PRO A 153 -11.39 0.19 -1.93
C PRO A 153 -11.17 -0.67 -0.68
N LYS A 154 -12.15 -0.72 0.22
CA LYS A 154 -12.02 -1.41 1.53
C LYS A 154 -11.60 -2.88 1.38
N ILE A 155 -12.14 -3.56 0.37
CA ILE A 155 -11.84 -4.96 0.07
C ILE A 155 -10.35 -5.20 -0.22
N ILE A 156 -9.66 -4.22 -0.81
CA ILE A 156 -8.23 -4.29 -1.07
C ILE A 156 -7.44 -4.27 0.24
N ILE A 157 -7.77 -3.34 1.15
CA ILE A 157 -7.14 -3.25 2.46
C ILE A 157 -7.41 -4.52 3.28
N GLU A 158 -8.64 -5.05 3.25
CA GLU A 158 -9.01 -6.28 3.93
C GLU A 158 -8.19 -7.49 3.42
N ASN A 159 -7.99 -7.60 2.11
CA ASN A 159 -7.17 -8.65 1.52
C ASN A 159 -5.67 -8.49 1.85
N LEU A 160 -5.15 -7.27 1.89
CA LEU A 160 -3.79 -7.01 2.36
C LEU A 160 -3.60 -7.41 3.84
N ARG A 161 -4.61 -7.16 4.70
CA ARG A 161 -4.58 -7.64 6.11
C ARG A 161 -4.59 -9.17 6.21
N ARG A 162 -5.26 -9.87 5.29
CA ARG A 162 -5.21 -11.34 5.25
C ARG A 162 -3.80 -11.85 4.93
N LEU A 163 -3.03 -11.09 4.15
CA LEU A 163 -1.65 -11.43 3.82
C LEU A 163 -0.68 -11.06 4.95
N TYR A 164 -0.85 -9.87 5.53
CA TYR A 164 -0.07 -9.32 6.62
C TYR A 164 -0.97 -9.06 7.84
N PRO A 165 -1.34 -10.11 8.59
CA PRO A 165 -2.06 -9.93 9.84
C PRO A 165 -1.16 -9.16 10.81
N LEU A 166 -1.67 -8.02 11.28
CA LEU A 166 -1.08 -7.22 12.35
C LEU A 166 -1.33 -7.86 13.71
#